data_AF-A0A2N8RK01-F1
#
_entry.id   AF-A0A2N8RK01-F1
#
_cell.length_a   1.000
_cell.length_b   1.000
_cell.length_c   1.000
_cell.angle_alpha   90.00
_cell.angle_beta   90.00
_cell.angle_gamma   90.00
#
_symmetry.space_group_name_H-M   'P 1'
#
loop_
_entity.id
_entity.type
_entity.pdbx_description
1 polymer ?
#
loop_
_entity_poly.entity_id
_entity_poly.type
_entity_poly.pdbx_seq_one_letter_code
_entity_poly.pdbx_strand_id
1 'polypeptide(L)'
;MLPPAAVLPPIENGGNSPESPSGEHFLAWLRQRVQSRKLIINDARALVHTVADTAFLVSPGVFQRYAQEHPNTATLAKQDQVADWQWVQKRFEKLQLHRKQVNGLNIWTCEVTGPRKSRRLHGYLLADPRHLFEEVPLNNPFLQLGVDRS
;
A
#
# COMPACT_ATOMS: atom_id res chain seq x y z
N MET A 1 -7.90 -39.76 -46.75
CA MET A 1 -6.90 -39.28 -45.77
C MET A 1 -7.49 -38.05 -45.09
N LEU A 2 -7.72 -38.10 -43.79
CA LEU A 2 -8.11 -36.94 -42.96
C LEU A 2 -6.84 -36.13 -42.64
N PRO A 3 -6.90 -34.78 -42.55
CA PRO A 3 -5.76 -33.99 -42.11
C PRO A 3 -5.49 -34.23 -40.61
N PRO A 4 -4.23 -34.11 -40.15
CA PRO A 4 -3.92 -34.24 -38.73
C PRO A 4 -4.51 -33.05 -37.95
N ALA A 5 -5.09 -33.33 -36.78
CA ALA A 5 -5.61 -32.32 -35.88
C ALA A 5 -4.51 -31.34 -35.46
N ALA A 6 -4.77 -30.05 -35.61
CA ALA A 6 -3.90 -28.99 -35.11
C ALA A 6 -3.83 -29.07 -33.58
N VAL A 7 -2.64 -29.35 -33.05
CA VAL A 7 -2.35 -29.27 -31.62
C VAL A 7 -2.33 -27.80 -31.24
N LEU A 8 -3.32 -27.35 -30.47
CA LEU A 8 -3.32 -26.01 -29.87
C LEU A 8 -2.12 -25.89 -28.90
N PRO A 9 -1.40 -24.76 -28.87
CA PRO A 9 -0.37 -24.54 -27.87
C PRO A 9 -1.01 -24.46 -26.47
N PRO A 10 -0.27 -24.85 -25.41
CA PRO A 10 -0.75 -24.69 -24.04
C PRO A 10 -1.07 -23.22 -23.78
N ILE A 11 -2.22 -22.97 -23.16
CA ILE A 11 -2.56 -21.65 -22.61
C ILE A 11 -1.47 -21.32 -21.59
N GLU A 12 -0.59 -20.38 -21.92
CA GLU A 12 0.39 -19.83 -20.99
C GLU A 12 -0.37 -19.19 -19.83
N ASN A 13 -0.44 -19.91 -18.71
CA ASN A 13 -0.83 -19.34 -17.42
C ASN A 13 0.13 -18.18 -17.14
N GLY A 14 -0.43 -16.97 -17.04
CA GLY A 14 0.28 -15.70 -16.88
C GLY A 14 1.44 -15.80 -15.88
N GLY A 15 2.60 -15.35 -16.35
CA GLY A 15 3.90 -15.57 -15.74
C GLY A 15 4.01 -15.15 -14.28
N ASN A 16 4.44 -16.07 -13.45
CA ASN A 16 4.97 -15.80 -12.12
C ASN A 16 6.48 -15.54 -12.19
N SER A 17 6.89 -14.58 -13.03
CA SER A 17 8.20 -13.96 -12.85
C SER A 17 8.13 -13.17 -11.55
N PRO A 18 9.08 -13.28 -10.61
CA PRO A 18 9.10 -12.37 -9.47
C PRO A 18 9.32 -10.97 -10.03
N GLU A 19 8.25 -10.17 -10.06
CA GLU A 19 8.34 -8.78 -10.49
C GLU A 19 9.36 -8.06 -9.58
N SER A 20 10.18 -7.20 -10.19
CA SER A 20 11.21 -6.49 -9.47
C SER A 20 10.60 -5.51 -8.48
N PRO A 21 11.11 -5.39 -7.23
CA PRO A 21 10.59 -4.44 -6.28
C PRO A 21 10.53 -3.02 -6.85
N SER A 22 9.37 -2.37 -6.76
CA SER A 22 9.13 -1.01 -7.23
C SER A 22 7.98 -0.37 -6.45
N GLY A 23 7.61 0.87 -6.79
CA GLY A 23 6.44 1.52 -6.18
C GLY A 23 5.13 0.87 -6.65
N GLU A 24 5.07 0.52 -7.94
CA GLU A 24 3.95 -0.15 -8.58
C GLU A 24 3.76 -1.55 -8.00
N HIS A 25 4.87 -2.29 -7.83
CA HIS A 25 4.85 -3.61 -7.22
C HIS A 25 4.38 -3.54 -5.75
N PHE A 26 4.81 -2.52 -4.99
CA PHE A 26 4.28 -2.27 -3.65
C PHE A 26 2.76 -2.06 -3.65
N LEU A 27 2.23 -1.25 -4.57
CA LEU A 27 0.79 -0.99 -4.64
C LEU A 27 0.00 -2.24 -5.07
N ALA A 28 0.51 -2.98 -6.05
CA ALA A 28 -0.08 -4.24 -6.49
C ALA A 28 -0.11 -5.29 -5.36
N TRP A 29 1.02 -5.44 -4.64
CA TRP A 29 1.09 -6.28 -3.44
C TRP A 29 0.07 -5.85 -2.38
N LEU A 30 -0.03 -4.56 -2.10
CA LEU A 30 -0.93 -4.05 -1.06
C LEU A 30 -2.39 -4.33 -1.42
N ARG A 31 -2.76 -4.08 -2.68
CA ARG A 31 -4.08 -4.42 -3.23
C ARG A 31 -4.38 -5.90 -3.11
N GLN A 32 -3.46 -6.76 -3.55
CA GLN A 32 -3.62 -8.21 -3.44
C GLN A 32 -3.80 -8.65 -1.98
N ARG A 33 -3.02 -8.12 -1.04
CA ARG A 33 -3.10 -8.48 0.38
C ARG A 33 -4.41 -8.05 1.03
N VAL A 34 -4.95 -6.90 0.65
CA VAL A 34 -6.28 -6.44 1.09
C VAL A 34 -7.37 -7.33 0.50
N GLN A 35 -7.36 -7.57 -0.81
CA GLN A 35 -8.36 -8.40 -1.50
C GLN A 35 -8.39 -9.84 -0.98
N SER A 36 -7.21 -10.42 -0.76
CA SER A 36 -7.08 -11.78 -0.21
C SER A 36 -7.29 -11.85 1.31
N ARG A 37 -7.67 -10.74 1.97
CA ARG A 37 -7.83 -10.60 3.42
C ARG A 37 -6.61 -11.02 4.26
N LYS A 38 -5.41 -11.03 3.66
CA LYS A 38 -4.13 -11.28 4.35
C LYS A 38 -3.64 -10.03 5.09
N LEU A 39 -4.16 -8.86 4.72
CA LEU A 39 -4.00 -7.62 5.45
C LEU A 39 -5.39 -7.15 5.88
N ILE A 40 -5.64 -7.22 7.20
CA ILE A 40 -6.86 -6.71 7.81
C ILE A 40 -6.80 -5.19 7.82
N ILE A 41 -7.86 -4.55 7.34
CA ILE A 41 -8.03 -3.09 7.31
C ILE A 41 -8.93 -2.64 8.47
N ASN A 42 -8.83 -1.37 8.85
CA ASN A 42 -9.69 -0.73 9.86
C ASN A 42 -9.68 -1.36 11.28
N ASP A 43 -8.84 -2.36 11.54
CA ASP A 43 -8.60 -2.90 12.88
C ASP A 43 -7.62 -2.02 13.68
N ALA A 44 -7.56 -2.20 15.01
CA ALA A 44 -6.68 -1.46 15.92
C ALA A 44 -5.19 -1.54 15.56
N ARG A 45 -4.73 -2.62 14.90
CA ARG A 45 -3.34 -2.79 14.46
C ARG A 45 -3.18 -2.82 12.94
N ALA A 46 -4.22 -2.42 12.21
CA ALA A 46 -4.18 -2.40 10.75
C ALA A 46 -3.09 -1.46 10.22
N LEU A 47 -2.54 -1.81 9.06
CA LEU A 47 -1.58 -0.97 8.33
C LEU A 47 -2.28 -0.11 7.26
N VAL A 48 -3.56 -0.36 7.04
CA VAL A 48 -4.42 0.35 6.11
C VAL A 48 -5.74 0.67 6.82
N HIS A 49 -6.14 1.92 6.75
CA HIS A 49 -7.45 2.38 7.20
C HIS A 49 -8.18 3.07 6.05
N THR A 50 -9.48 3.29 6.21
CA THR A 50 -10.26 4.22 5.39
C THR A 50 -10.66 5.41 6.26
N VAL A 51 -10.40 6.63 5.80
CA VAL A 51 -10.73 7.88 6.50
C VAL A 51 -10.90 9.00 5.47
N ALA A 52 -11.86 9.89 5.69
CA ALA A 52 -12.21 10.94 4.72
C ALA A 52 -12.40 10.37 3.29
N ASP A 53 -13.07 9.22 3.23
CA ASP A 53 -13.47 8.50 2.02
C ASP A 53 -12.28 8.07 1.13
N THR A 54 -11.10 7.91 1.72
CA THR A 54 -9.93 7.39 1.02
C THR A 54 -9.08 6.45 1.88
N ALA A 55 -8.18 5.71 1.23
CA ALA A 55 -7.21 4.86 1.89
C ALA A 55 -6.14 5.67 2.63
N PHE A 56 -5.90 5.32 3.90
CA PHE A 56 -4.80 5.80 4.73
C PHE A 56 -3.79 4.68 4.98
N LEU A 57 -2.56 4.87 4.51
CA LEU A 57 -1.47 3.90 4.60
C LEU A 57 -0.56 4.25 5.78
N VAL A 58 -0.54 3.42 6.82
CA VAL A 58 0.21 3.67 8.06
C VAL A 58 1.71 3.51 7.82
N SER A 59 2.48 4.58 8.03
CA SER A 59 3.93 4.62 7.84
C SER A 59 4.66 4.64 9.20
N PRO A 60 5.81 3.96 9.35
CA PRO A 60 6.53 3.17 8.33
C PRO A 60 6.01 1.74 8.15
N GLY A 61 5.04 1.31 8.98
CA GLY A 61 4.67 -0.10 9.14
C GLY A 61 4.26 -0.82 7.84
N VAL A 62 3.51 -0.15 6.95
CA VAL A 62 3.10 -0.75 5.67
C VAL A 62 4.30 -1.08 4.77
N PHE A 63 5.32 -0.22 4.75
CA PHE A 63 6.53 -0.43 3.95
C PHE A 63 7.46 -1.45 4.58
N GLN A 64 7.54 -1.46 5.92
CA GLN A 64 8.28 -2.48 6.66
C GLN A 64 7.73 -3.88 6.38
N ARG A 65 6.40 -4.03 6.40
CA ARG A 65 5.76 -5.31 6.09
C ARG A 65 6.04 -5.75 4.65
N TYR A 66 5.96 -4.83 3.68
CA TYR A 66 6.32 -5.15 2.30
C TYR A 66 7.78 -5.60 2.17
N ALA A 67 8.73 -4.87 2.79
CA ALA A 67 10.15 -5.20 2.71
C ALA A 67 10.49 -6.57 3.31
N GLN A 68 9.82 -6.96 4.39
CA GLN A 68 9.93 -8.29 5.00
C GLN A 68 9.48 -9.41 4.06
N GLU A 69 8.45 -9.16 3.24
CA GLU A 69 7.93 -10.15 2.29
C GLU A 69 8.74 -10.17 0.96
N HIS A 70 9.65 -9.21 0.74
CA HIS A 70 10.44 -9.09 -0.49
C HIS A 70 11.93 -8.81 -0.20
N PRO A 71 12.70 -9.83 0.20
CA PRO A 71 14.10 -9.68 0.60
C PRO A 71 15.01 -9.01 -0.45
N ASN A 72 14.68 -9.12 -1.73
CA ASN A 72 15.40 -8.45 -2.83
C ASN A 72 15.44 -6.92 -2.68
N THR A 73 14.48 -6.35 -1.95
CA THR A 73 14.46 -4.91 -1.59
C THR A 73 15.73 -4.50 -0.84
N ALA A 74 16.26 -5.36 0.04
CA ALA A 74 17.45 -5.04 0.84
C ALA A 74 18.69 -4.82 -0.03
N THR A 75 18.84 -5.61 -1.12
CA THR A 75 19.94 -5.45 -2.07
C THR A 75 19.87 -4.10 -2.78
N LEU A 76 18.69 -3.69 -3.23
CA LEU A 76 18.46 -2.41 -3.89
C LEU A 76 18.62 -1.23 -2.91
N ALA A 77 18.17 -1.40 -1.67
CA ALA A 77 18.31 -0.42 -0.61
C ALA A 77 19.77 -0.15 -0.22
N LYS A 78 20.60 -1.19 -0.23
CA LYS A 78 22.04 -1.07 0.02
C LYS A 78 22.75 -0.22 -1.05
N GLN A 79 22.36 -0.33 -2.31
CA GLN A 79 22.92 0.49 -3.40
C GLN A 79 22.63 1.99 -3.19
N ASP A 80 21.44 2.30 -2.66
CA ASP A 80 20.99 3.66 -2.35
C ASP A 80 21.41 4.15 -0.95
N GLN A 81 22.12 3.32 -0.16
CA GLN A 81 22.49 3.60 1.23
C GLN A 81 21.32 4.01 2.14
N VAL A 82 20.18 3.34 2.01
CA VAL A 82 18.98 3.57 2.85
C VAL A 82 18.48 2.27 3.46
N ALA A 83 17.60 2.38 4.46
CA ALA A 83 16.86 1.21 4.94
C ALA A 83 15.94 0.66 3.83
N ASP A 84 15.73 -0.65 3.85
CA ASP A 84 14.83 -1.39 2.95
C ASP A 84 13.43 -0.80 2.85
N TRP A 85 12.77 -0.49 3.98
CA TRP A 85 11.44 0.12 3.96
C TRP A 85 11.45 1.56 3.41
N GLN A 86 12.51 2.34 3.68
CA GLN A 86 12.66 3.70 3.14
C GLN A 86 12.86 3.67 1.63
N TRP A 87 13.58 2.66 1.13
CA TRP A 87 13.78 2.46 -0.29
C TRP A 87 12.43 2.36 -1.00
N VAL A 88 11.53 1.50 -0.51
CA VAL A 88 10.19 1.28 -1.08
C VAL A 88 9.32 2.52 -0.94
N GLN A 89 9.33 3.16 0.24
CA GLN A 89 8.60 4.40 0.48
C GLN A 89 8.97 5.48 -0.54
N LYS A 90 10.25 5.70 -0.81
CA LYS A 90 10.71 6.65 -1.84
C LYS A 90 10.20 6.30 -3.23
N ARG A 91 10.06 5.02 -3.58
CA ARG A 91 9.53 4.60 -4.89
C ARG A 91 8.02 4.82 -4.96
N PHE A 92 7.30 4.50 -3.90
CA PHE A 92 5.88 4.82 -3.78
C PHE A 92 5.64 6.35 -3.92
N GLU A 93 6.41 7.17 -3.22
CA GLU A 93 6.29 8.63 -3.30
C GLU A 93 6.53 9.17 -4.71
N LYS A 94 7.45 8.57 -5.48
CA LYS A 94 7.71 8.96 -6.88
C LYS A 94 6.50 8.74 -7.80
N LEU A 95 5.57 7.86 -7.44
CA LEU A 95 4.34 7.64 -8.22
C LEU A 95 3.34 8.80 -8.09
N GLN A 96 3.49 9.66 -7.08
CA GLN A 96 2.59 10.80 -6.83
C GLN A 96 1.10 10.42 -6.70
N LEU A 97 0.82 9.20 -6.24
CA LEU A 97 -0.55 8.72 -6.01
C LEU A 97 -1.10 9.10 -4.63
N HIS A 98 -0.27 9.68 -3.76
CA HIS A 98 -0.66 10.18 -2.45
C HIS A 98 -1.06 11.67 -2.50
N ARG A 99 -1.92 12.09 -1.58
CA ARG A 99 -2.28 13.50 -1.37
C ARG A 99 -1.13 14.25 -0.72
N LYS A 100 -0.87 15.47 -1.19
CA LYS A 100 0.03 16.42 -0.53
C LYS A 100 -0.75 17.41 0.32
N GLN A 101 -0.16 17.82 1.43
CA GLN A 101 -0.64 18.94 2.23
C GLN A 101 -0.34 20.27 1.54
N VAL A 102 -0.99 21.34 2.00
CA VAL A 102 -0.77 22.72 1.51
C VAL A 102 0.66 23.20 1.72
N ASN A 103 1.32 22.73 2.78
CA ASN A 103 2.73 23.00 3.09
C ASN A 103 3.73 22.16 2.27
N GLY A 104 3.24 21.29 1.37
CA GLY A 104 4.05 20.41 0.53
C GLY A 104 4.46 19.07 1.16
N LEU A 105 4.07 18.79 2.41
CA LEU A 105 4.35 17.52 3.07
C LEU A 105 3.45 16.38 2.55
N ASN A 106 3.97 15.16 2.57
CA ASN A 106 3.25 13.95 2.12
C ASN A 106 2.60 13.18 3.29
N ILE A 107 3.06 13.41 4.52
CA ILE A 107 2.68 12.63 5.71
C ILE A 107 1.54 13.33 6.44
N TRP A 108 0.40 12.66 6.49
CA TRP A 108 -0.78 13.07 7.24
C TRP A 108 -0.77 12.46 8.64
N THR A 109 -1.34 13.21 9.58
CA THR A 109 -1.58 12.72 10.94
C THR A 109 -3.06 12.41 11.10
N CYS A 110 -3.36 11.20 11.54
CA CYS A 110 -4.70 10.80 11.95
C CYS A 110 -4.73 10.58 13.46
N GLU A 111 -5.77 11.03 14.14
CA GLU A 111 -6.02 10.71 15.53
C GLU A 111 -6.91 9.47 15.61
N VAL A 112 -6.45 8.47 16.36
CA VAL A 112 -7.20 7.26 16.72
C VAL A 112 -7.76 7.47 18.12
N THR A 113 -9.08 7.52 18.27
CA THR A 113 -9.74 7.61 19.58
C THR A 113 -10.14 6.22 20.05
N GLY A 114 -9.42 5.69 21.03
CA GLY A 114 -9.82 4.47 21.73
C GLY A 114 -10.67 4.76 22.97
N PRO A 115 -11.34 3.74 23.56
CA PRO A 115 -12.18 3.92 24.75
C PRO A 115 -11.46 4.52 25.98
N ARG A 116 -10.13 4.39 26.05
CA ARG A 116 -9.31 4.85 27.19
C ARG A 116 -8.31 5.95 26.85
N LYS A 117 -7.79 5.97 25.61
CA LYS A 117 -6.74 6.91 25.20
C LYS A 117 -6.79 7.16 23.70
N SER A 118 -6.42 8.37 23.31
CA SER A 118 -6.19 8.73 21.93
C SER A 118 -4.72 8.57 21.56
N ARG A 119 -4.45 8.22 20.31
CA ARG A 119 -3.08 8.10 19.76
C ARG A 119 -3.03 8.72 18.37
N ARG A 120 -1.87 9.23 17.97
CA ARG A 120 -1.60 9.65 16.59
C ARG A 120 -1.01 8.53 15.74
N LEU A 121 -1.56 8.37 14.55
CA LEU A 121 -0.98 7.60 13.46
C LEU A 121 -0.49 8.56 12.38
N HIS A 122 0.62 8.19 11.75
CA HIS A 122 1.20 8.94 10.65
C HIS A 122 1.18 8.07 9.40
N GLY A 123 0.91 8.66 8.25
CA GLY A 123 0.72 7.89 7.04
C GLY A 123 0.41 8.73 5.82
N TYR A 124 0.16 8.03 4.71
CA TYR A 124 -0.19 8.64 3.43
C TYR A 124 -1.69 8.50 3.19
N LEU A 125 -2.33 9.55 2.69
CA LEU A 125 -3.66 9.41 2.09
C LEU A 125 -3.50 9.18 0.59
N LEU A 126 -4.19 8.18 0.03
CA LEU A 126 -4.25 8.04 -1.42
C LEU A 126 -5.15 9.14 -2.02
N ALA A 127 -4.76 9.63 -3.20
CA ALA A 127 -5.56 10.59 -3.94
C ALA A 127 -6.90 9.98 -4.38
N ASP A 128 -6.84 8.77 -4.93
CA ASP A 128 -8.01 7.96 -5.29
C ASP A 128 -7.95 6.60 -4.57
N PRO A 129 -8.97 6.23 -3.76
CA PRO A 129 -9.03 4.94 -3.08
C PRO A 129 -9.06 3.74 -4.03
N ARG A 130 -9.43 3.92 -5.31
CA ARG A 130 -9.49 2.84 -6.31
C ARG A 130 -8.14 2.23 -6.67
N HIS A 131 -7.05 2.90 -6.32
CA HIS A 131 -5.71 2.31 -6.37
C HIS A 131 -5.58 1.09 -5.46
N LEU A 132 -6.41 1.00 -4.41
CA LEU A 132 -6.34 -0.08 -3.43
C LEU A 132 -7.63 -0.91 -3.32
N PHE A 133 -8.79 -0.27 -3.46
CA PHE A 133 -10.09 -0.89 -3.22
C PHE A 133 -10.93 -0.99 -4.49
N GLU A 134 -11.57 -2.13 -4.72
CA GLU A 134 -12.59 -2.26 -5.78
C GLU A 134 -13.89 -1.57 -5.34
N GLU A 135 -14.30 -1.83 -4.10
CA GLU A 135 -15.36 -1.10 -3.41
C GLU A 135 -14.75 -0.43 -2.17
N VAL A 136 -14.94 0.89 -2.04
CA VAL A 136 -14.35 1.65 -0.94
C VAL A 136 -15.06 1.27 0.38
N PRO A 137 -14.32 0.75 1.38
CA PRO A 137 -14.89 0.41 2.68
C PRO A 137 -15.41 1.66 3.42
N LEU A 138 -16.30 1.46 4.40
CA LEU A 138 -16.69 2.55 5.28
C LEU A 138 -15.47 3.11 6.04
N ASN A 139 -15.49 4.43 6.27
CA ASN A 139 -14.50 5.10 7.10
C ASN A 139 -14.44 4.44 8.48
N ASN A 140 -13.23 4.33 9.02
CA ASN A 140 -13.02 3.86 10.37
C ASN A 140 -13.60 4.88 11.37
N PRO A 141 -14.61 4.53 12.18
CA PRO A 141 -15.27 5.49 13.06
C PRO A 141 -14.37 5.99 14.20
N PHE A 142 -13.28 5.28 14.49
CA PHE A 142 -12.31 5.65 15.51
C PHE A 142 -11.17 6.51 14.97
N LEU A 143 -11.11 6.73 13.65
CA LEU A 143 -10.04 7.46 12.99
C LEU A 143 -10.54 8.81 12.48
N GLN A 144 -9.83 9.88 12.82
CA GLN A 144 -10.11 11.21 12.33
C GLN A 144 -8.85 11.82 11.72
N LEU A 145 -8.99 12.47 10.57
CA LEU A 145 -7.89 13.20 9.97
C LEU A 145 -7.60 14.44 10.84
N GLY A 146 -6.36 14.57 11.30
CA GLY A 146 -5.94 15.75 12.04
C GLY A 146 -6.05 16.98 11.16
N VAL A 147 -6.72 18.02 11.65
CA VAL A 147 -6.79 19.31 10.95
C VAL A 147 -5.42 19.97 11.06
N ASP A 148 -4.79 20.23 9.93
CA ASP A 148 -3.59 21.04 9.88
C ASP A 148 -3.99 22.45 10.33
N ARG A 149 -3.63 22.82 11.56
CA ARG A 149 -3.81 24.19 12.05
C ARG A 149 -2.69 25.02 11.44
N SER A 150 -2.89 25.42 10.17
CA SER A 150 -2.15 26.49 9.51
C SER A 150 -2.26 27.79 10.28
#